data_AF-A0A2R7Y9F4-F1
#
_entry.id   AF-A0A2R7Y9F4-F1
#
_cell.length_a   1.000
_cell.length_b   1.000
_cell.length_c   1.000
_cell.angle_alpha   90.00
_cell.angle_beta   90.00
_cell.angle_gamma   90.00
#
_symmetry.space_group_name_H-M   'P 1'
#
loop_
_entity.id
_entity.type
_entity.pdbx_description
1 polymer ?
#
loop_
_entity_poly.entity_id
_entity_poly.type
_entity_poly.pdbx_seq_one_letter_code
_entity_poly.pdbx_strand_id
1 'polypeptide(L)'
;MRSDVAKEISTPKELIIQREFTVVDGHKVVCKHFCDLIVEIEGKRIGIEAFLVDELPVPLIFGALDMEAYMIKLDLAKRKLDLSEFTGYMLAL
;
A
#
# COMPACT_ATOMS: atom_id res chain seq x y z
N MET A 1 -0.73 -4.95 3.96
CA MET A 1 -2.14 -5.32 4.17
C MET A 1 -2.21 -6.50 5.14
N ARG A 2 -3.22 -6.59 6.00
CA ARG A 2 -3.42 -7.77 6.86
C ARG A 2 -3.89 -8.96 6.03
N SER A 3 -3.38 -10.16 6.32
CA SER A 3 -3.66 -11.34 5.48
C SER A 3 -5.11 -11.84 5.59
N ASP A 4 -5.76 -11.64 6.73
CA ASP A 4 -7.18 -11.99 6.92
C ASP A 4 -8.07 -11.20 5.95
N VAL A 5 -7.88 -9.88 5.87
CA VAL A 5 -8.60 -9.01 4.94
C VAL A 5 -8.23 -9.33 3.48
N ALA A 6 -6.95 -9.62 3.21
CA ALA A 6 -6.49 -9.92 1.86
C ALA A 6 -7.20 -11.14 1.25
N LYS A 7 -7.46 -12.17 2.06
CA LYS A 7 -8.14 -13.41 1.63
C LYS A 7 -9.62 -13.21 1.30
N GLU A 8 -10.24 -12.15 1.81
CA GLU A 8 -11.65 -11.85 1.54
C GLU A 8 -11.84 -11.14 0.20
N ILE A 9 -10.84 -10.38 -0.25
CA ILE A 9 -10.97 -9.47 -1.40
C ILE A 9 -10.01 -9.76 -2.56
N SER A 10 -9.05 -10.67 -2.37
CA SER A 10 -8.01 -10.97 -3.36
C SER A 10 -7.44 -12.38 -3.20
N THR A 11 -6.58 -12.78 -4.13
CA THR A 11 -5.79 -14.02 -4.04
C THR A 11 -4.33 -13.68 -3.74
N PRO A 12 -3.83 -13.98 -2.52
CA PRO A 12 -2.41 -13.82 -2.19
C PRO A 12 -1.49 -14.63 -3.12
N LYS A 13 -0.37 -14.03 -3.49
CA LYS A 13 0.71 -14.61 -4.30
C LYS A 13 1.96 -14.73 -3.46
N GLU A 14 2.68 -15.84 -3.61
CA GLU A 14 3.97 -16.04 -2.95
C GLU A 14 5.09 -15.29 -3.69
N LEU A 15 5.98 -14.65 -2.94
CA LEU A 15 7.15 -13.96 -3.48
C LEU A 15 8.25 -14.97 -3.80
N ILE A 16 8.84 -14.86 -4.99
CA ILE A 16 10.02 -15.65 -5.39
C ILE A 16 11.20 -15.38 -4.44
N ILE A 17 11.35 -14.12 -4.00
CA ILE A 17 12.35 -13.68 -3.03
C ILE A 17 11.61 -12.97 -1.90
N GLN A 18 11.69 -13.54 -0.69
CA GLN A 18 11.08 -12.95 0.50
C GLN A 18 11.63 -11.54 0.75
N ARG A 19 10.77 -10.67 1.27
CA ARG A 19 11.14 -9.29 1.60
C ARG A 19 11.20 -9.15 3.10
N GLU A 20 12.31 -8.63 3.60
CA GLU A 20 12.46 -8.28 5.01
C GLU A 20 12.30 -6.77 5.16
N PHE A 21 11.40 -6.36 6.05
CA PHE A 21 11.19 -4.98 6.45
C PHE A 21 11.65 -4.80 7.88
N THR A 22 12.18 -3.62 8.18
CA THR A 22 12.53 -3.22 9.55
C THR A 22 11.50 -2.19 10.01
N VAL A 23 10.77 -2.51 11.07
CA VAL A 23 9.84 -1.55 11.69
C VAL A 23 10.60 -0.59 12.61
N VAL A 24 9.96 0.52 12.98
CA VAL A 24 10.60 1.66 13.67
C VAL A 24 11.24 1.29 15.01
N ASP A 25 10.74 0.26 15.69
CA ASP A 25 11.25 -0.24 16.97
C ASP A 25 12.37 -1.28 16.81
N GLY A 26 12.81 -1.53 15.57
CA GLY A 26 13.90 -2.44 15.24
C GLY A 26 13.49 -3.88 14.97
N HIS A 27 12.23 -4.27 15.18
CA HIS A 27 11.76 -5.61 14.83
C HIS A 27 11.81 -5.84 13.31
N LYS A 28 12.02 -7.09 12.93
CA LYS A 28 12.04 -7.53 11.53
C LYS A 28 10.72 -8.20 11.18
N VAL A 29 10.15 -7.81 10.04
CA VAL A 29 8.96 -8.40 9.47
C VAL A 29 9.35 -9.06 8.15
N VAL A 30 9.13 -10.37 8.05
CA VAL A 30 9.40 -11.14 6.82
C VAL A 30 8.10 -11.32 6.06
N CYS A 31 7.99 -10.64 4.92
CA CYS A 31 6.87 -10.78 4.00
C CYS A 31 7.17 -11.89 2.98
N LYS A 32 6.27 -12.88 2.95
CA LYS A 32 6.32 -14.00 2.01
C LYS A 32 5.30 -13.87 0.88
N HIS A 33 4.26 -13.06 1.09
CA HIS A 33 3.15 -12.94 0.17
C HIS A 33 2.85 -11.47 -0.13
N PHE A 34 2.23 -11.25 -1.29
CA PHE A 34 1.64 -9.99 -1.70
C PHE A 34 0.33 -10.24 -2.44
N CYS A 35 -0.47 -9.19 -2.64
CA CYS A 35 -1.61 -9.25 -3.55
C CYS A 35 -1.66 -8.00 -4.43
N ASP A 36 -2.18 -8.17 -5.64
CA ASP A 36 -2.55 -7.06 -6.51
C ASP A 36 -3.96 -6.61 -6.13
N LEU A 37 -4.12 -5.32 -5.86
CA LEU A 37 -5.39 -4.72 -5.48
C LEU A 37 -5.76 -3.61 -6.43
N ILE A 38 -7.07 -3.47 -6.70
CA ILE A 38 -7.62 -2.26 -7.29
C ILE A 38 -8.26 -1.46 -6.16
N VAL A 39 -7.78 -0.24 -5.95
CA VAL A 39 -8.32 0.68 -4.95
C VAL A 39 -8.92 1.90 -5.63
N GLU A 40 -10.00 2.43 -5.07
CA GLU A 40 -10.67 3.63 -5.56
C GLU A 40 -10.32 4.83 -4.68
N ILE A 41 -9.80 5.90 -5.30
CA ILE A 41 -9.47 7.17 -4.65
C ILE A 41 -10.09 8.28 -5.49
N GLU A 42 -10.94 9.13 -4.89
CA GLU A 42 -11.65 10.22 -5.59
C GLU A 42 -12.30 9.78 -6.92
N GLY A 43 -12.95 8.62 -6.92
CA GLY A 43 -13.63 8.06 -8.10
C GLY A 43 -12.71 7.48 -9.18
N LYS A 44 -11.40 7.41 -8.95
CA LYS A 44 -10.43 6.79 -9.86
C LYS A 44 -9.93 5.47 -9.31
N ARG A 45 -9.81 4.47 -10.18
CA ARG A 45 -9.31 3.14 -9.84
C ARG A 45 -7.83 3.03 -10.17
N ILE A 46 -7.03 2.67 -9.17
CA ILE A 46 -5.59 2.46 -9.30
C ILE A 46 -5.20 1.06 -8.83
N GLY A 47 -4.16 0.50 -9.44
CA GLY A 47 -3.60 -0.79 -9.05
C GLY A 47 -2.47 -0.62 -8.04
N ILE A 48 -2.44 -1.39 -6.97
CA ILE A 48 -1.32 -1.42 -6.02
C ILE A 48 -0.89 -2.86 -5.74
N GLU A 49 0.40 -3.02 -5.42
CA GLU A 49 0.94 -4.27 -4.90
C GLU A 49 1.07 -4.16 -3.38
N ALA A 50 0.28 -4.94 -2.64
CA ALA A 50 0.26 -4.89 -1.19
C ALA A 50 0.95 -6.12 -0.58
N PHE A 51 2.08 -5.91 0.11
CA PHE A 51 2.69 -6.96 0.92
C PHE A 51 1.80 -7.36 2.09
N LEU A 52 1.76 -8.64 2.41
CA LEU A 52 0.96 -9.16 3.51
C LEU A 52 1.76 -9.19 4.83
N VAL A 53 1.22 -8.51 5.84
CA VAL A 53 1.80 -8.37 7.19
C VAL A 53 0.66 -8.48 8.19
N ASP A 54 0.72 -9.46 9.09
CA ASP A 54 -0.41 -9.80 9.97
C ASP A 54 -0.51 -8.85 11.18
N GLU A 55 0.63 -8.31 11.62
CA GLU A 55 0.74 -7.45 12.81
C GLU A 55 0.35 -5.98 12.55
N LEU A 56 -0.21 -5.65 11.38
CA LEU A 56 -0.60 -4.27 11.08
C LEU A 56 -1.77 -3.82 11.99
N PRO A 57 -1.74 -2.58 12.49
CA PRO A 57 -2.82 -2.03 13.33
C PRO A 57 -4.08 -1.67 12.52
N VAL A 58 -3.97 -1.65 11.19
CA VAL A 58 -5.04 -1.31 10.25
C VAL A 58 -5.06 -2.29 9.08
N PRO A 59 -6.20 -2.46 8.37
CA PRO A 59 -6.31 -3.41 7.25
C PRO A 59 -5.27 -3.21 6.15
N LEU A 60 -5.02 -1.95 5.77
CA LEU A 60 -4.14 -1.55 4.67
C LEU A 60 -3.40 -0.27 5.05
N ILE A 61 -2.13 -0.19 4.67
CA ILE A 61 -1.31 1.02 4.74
C ILE A 61 -0.89 1.35 3.31
N PHE A 62 -1.11 2.59 2.90
CA PHE A 62 -0.46 3.17 1.71
C PHE A 62 0.93 3.65 2.12
N GLY A 63 1.97 3.08 1.51
CA GLY A 63 3.34 3.49 1.76
C GLY A 63 3.68 4.82 1.11
N ALA A 64 4.80 5.41 1.52
CA ALA A 64 5.29 6.64 0.90
C ALA A 64 5.56 6.48 -0.61
N LEU A 65 6.05 5.30 -1.03
CA LEU A 65 6.28 5.01 -2.45
C LEU A 65 4.98 4.93 -3.25
N ASP A 66 3.93 4.32 -2.69
CA ASP A 66 2.61 4.29 -3.35
C ASP A 66 2.07 5.71 -3.51
N MET A 67 2.20 6.54 -2.46
CA MET A 67 1.77 7.93 -2.51
C MET A 67 2.56 8.75 -3.54
N GLU A 68 3.88 8.60 -3.58
CA GLU A 68 4.75 9.26 -4.56
C GLU A 68 4.40 8.83 -5.98
N ALA A 69 4.27 7.52 -6.22
CA ALA A 69 3.97 6.95 -7.53
C ALA A 69 2.65 7.50 -8.12
N TYR A 70 1.70 7.90 -7.27
CA TYR A 70 0.42 8.47 -7.68
C TYR A 70 0.31 9.99 -7.47
N MET A 71 1.38 10.68 -7.09
CA MET A 71 1.36 12.12 -6.76
C MET A 71 0.34 12.50 -5.68
N ILE A 72 0.13 11.60 -4.72
CA ILE A 72 -0.68 11.83 -3.52
C ILE A 72 0.20 12.52 -2.47
N LYS A 73 -0.22 13.70 -2.01
CA LYS A 73 0.53 14.51 -1.04
C LYS A 73 -0.20 14.60 0.29
N LEU A 74 0.52 14.99 1.35
CA LEU A 74 -0.05 15.28 2.66
C LEU A 74 -0.24 16.79 2.82
N ASP A 75 -1.49 17.25 2.97
CA ASP A 75 -1.79 18.59 3.46
C ASP A 75 -1.92 18.54 4.99
N LEU A 76 -0.80 18.79 5.67
CA LEU A 76 -0.72 18.76 7.14
C LEU A 76 -1.55 19.87 7.79
N ALA A 77 -1.71 21.02 7.12
CA ALA A 77 -2.50 22.13 7.63
C ALA A 77 -3.99 21.79 7.67
N LYS A 78 -4.49 21.14 6.61
CA LYS A 78 -5.89 20.70 6.53
C LYS A 78 -6.14 19.31 7.12
N ARG A 79 -5.08 18.58 7.50
CA ARG A 79 -5.11 17.18 7.96
C ARG A 79 -5.82 16.27 6.95
N LYS A 80 -5.52 16.45 5.67
CA LYS A 80 -6.11 15.71 4.55
C LYS A 80 -5.03 15.33 3.54
N LEU A 81 -5.39 14.42 2.64
CA LEU A 81 -4.60 14.20 1.44
C LEU A 81 -4.81 15.38 0.48
N ASP A 82 -3.73 15.83 -0.13
CA ASP A 82 -3.77 16.71 -1.30
C ASP A 82 -3.66 15.83 -2.55
N LEU A 83 -4.74 15.86 -3.33
CA LEU A 83 -4.94 15.08 -4.55
C LEU A 83 -4.99 15.98 -5.79
N SER A 84 -4.55 17.24 -5.68
CA SER A 84 -4.58 18.21 -6.78
C SER A 84 -3.80 17.76 -8.02
N GLU A 85 -2.75 16.97 -7.84
CA GLU A 85 -1.93 16.39 -8.91
C GLU A 85 -2.27 14.91 -9.18
N PHE A 86 -3.20 14.31 -8.44
CA PHE A 86 -3.56 12.90 -8.60
C PHE A 86 -4.33 12.64 -9.90
N THR A 87 -3.67 11.98 -10.85
CA THR A 87 -4.27 11.67 -12.16
C THR A 87 -4.93 10.30 -12.21
N GLY A 88 -4.63 9.41 -11.26
CA GLY A 88 -5.00 7.99 -11.32
C GLY A 88 -4.02 7.14 -12.15
N TYR A 89 -2.99 7.75 -12.72
CA TYR A 89 -1.92 7.07 -13.43
C TYR A 89 -0.66 7.08 -12.59
N MET A 90 0.07 5.97 -12.60
CA MET A 90 1.38 5.89 -11.97
C MET A 90 2.36 6.77 -12.73
N LEU A 91 3.23 7.49 -12.02
CA LEU A 91 4.38 8.17 -12.61
C LEU A 91 5.26 7.12 -13.30
N ALA A 92 5.35 7.21 -14.63
CA ALA A 92 6.38 6.51 -15.38
C ALA A 92 7.66 7.35 -15.27
N LEU A 93 8.60 6.90 -14.42
CA LEU A 93 9.95 7.45 -14.32
C LEU A 93 10.88 6.80 -15.35
#